data_AF-V2UY54-F1
#
_entry.id   AF-V2UY54-F1
#
_cell.length_a   1.000
_cell.length_b   1.000
_cell.length_c   1.000
_cell.angle_alpha   90.00
_cell.angle_beta   90.00
_cell.angle_gamma   90.00
#
_symmetry.space_group_name_H-M   'P 1'
#
loop_
_entity.id
_entity.type
_entity.pdbx_description
1 polymer ?
#
loop_
_entity_poly.entity_id
_entity_poly.type
_entity_poly.pdbx_seq_one_letter_code
_entity_poly.pdbx_strand_id
1 'polypeptide(L)'
;MNHIVEPQTSKSTASAYLASLPQSAKPHRSHAKRLAKTKGMSREQWLQVRKQGIGSSDAAAACGLNPHMSMLELWMIKTGRMQTQPDQPTQNSYSPLYWGNQLEPLIAN
;
A
#
# COMPACT_ATOMS: atom_id res chain seq x y z
N MET A 1 -69.93 -15.93 -22.76
CA MET A 1 -68.55 -16.42 -22.65
C MET A 1 -67.72 -15.39 -21.89
N ASN A 2 -67.61 -15.50 -20.56
CA ASN A 2 -66.69 -14.68 -19.77
C ASN A 2 -65.75 -15.65 -19.05
N HIS A 3 -64.57 -15.89 -19.62
CA HIS A 3 -63.51 -16.66 -18.97
C HIS A 3 -62.71 -15.70 -18.08
N ILE A 4 -62.85 -15.89 -16.77
CA ILE A 4 -62.00 -15.27 -15.75
C ILE A 4 -60.65 -16.00 -15.79
N VAL A 5 -59.57 -15.26 -16.06
CA VAL A 5 -58.20 -15.76 -16.02
C VAL A 5 -57.63 -15.49 -14.63
N GLU A 6 -57.27 -16.54 -13.89
CA GLU A 6 -56.57 -16.43 -12.61
C GLU A 6 -55.12 -15.95 -12.79
N PRO A 7 -54.58 -15.14 -11.86
CA PRO A 7 -53.19 -14.71 -11.93
C PRO A 7 -52.23 -15.83 -11.50
N GLN A 8 -51.33 -16.22 -12.39
CA GLN A 8 -50.24 -17.15 -12.09
C GLN A 8 -49.21 -16.47 -11.18
N THR A 9 -48.99 -17.04 -10.00
CA THR A 9 -47.98 -16.62 -9.04
C THR A 9 -46.58 -16.98 -9.57
N SER A 10 -45.78 -15.94 -9.86
CA SER A 10 -44.39 -16.10 -10.29
C SER A 10 -43.55 -16.64 -9.13
N LYS A 11 -43.05 -17.88 -9.27
CA LYS A 11 -42.17 -18.52 -8.29
C LYS A 11 -40.80 -17.82 -8.32
N SER A 12 -40.37 -17.30 -7.17
CA SER A 12 -39.12 -16.57 -6.98
C SER A 12 -37.88 -17.39 -7.37
N THR A 13 -37.22 -16.98 -8.47
CA THR A 13 -35.98 -17.53 -9.03
C THR A 13 -34.72 -17.19 -8.19
N ALA A 14 -34.88 -16.55 -7.03
CA ALA A 14 -33.76 -16.06 -6.23
C ALA A 14 -32.92 -17.19 -5.58
N SER A 15 -33.51 -18.38 -5.36
CA SER A 15 -32.85 -19.44 -4.59
C SER A 15 -31.72 -20.15 -5.37
N ALA A 16 -31.81 -20.21 -6.70
CA ALA A 16 -30.80 -20.88 -7.54
C ALA A 16 -29.48 -20.11 -7.67
N TYR A 17 -29.52 -18.77 -7.59
CA TYR A 17 -28.32 -17.92 -7.73
C TYR A 17 -27.39 -17.96 -6.51
N LEU A 18 -27.90 -18.31 -5.33
CA LEU A 18 -27.10 -18.37 -4.10
C LEU A 18 -26.30 -19.69 -3.97
N ALA A 19 -26.68 -20.74 -4.71
CA ALA A 19 -26.07 -22.06 -4.61
C ALA A 19 -24.73 -22.19 -5.37
N SER A 20 -24.38 -21.22 -6.22
CA SER A 20 -23.19 -21.28 -7.09
C SER A 20 -22.10 -20.26 -6.71
N LEU A 21 -22.15 -19.67 -5.52
CA LEU A 21 -21.07 -18.78 -5.08
C LEU A 21 -19.79 -19.61 -4.90
N PRO A 22 -18.66 -19.24 -5.55
CA PRO A 22 -17.41 -19.96 -5.38
C PRO A 22 -17.01 -19.91 -3.91
N GLN A 23 -16.87 -21.09 -3.30
CA GLN A 23 -16.45 -21.24 -1.92
C GLN A 23 -15.06 -20.59 -1.78
N SER A 24 -15.01 -19.45 -1.09
CA SER A 24 -13.80 -18.66 -0.89
C SER A 24 -12.68 -19.55 -0.34
N ALA A 25 -11.66 -19.79 -1.17
CA ALA A 25 -10.49 -20.55 -0.78
C ALA A 25 -9.84 -19.83 0.40
N LYS A 26 -9.70 -20.54 1.54
CA LYS A 26 -9.06 -19.98 2.74
C LYS A 26 -7.66 -19.51 2.35
N PRO A 27 -7.31 -18.22 2.54
CA PRO A 27 -6.01 -17.72 2.12
C PRO A 27 -4.93 -18.43 2.93
N HIS A 28 -4.05 -19.17 2.23
CA HIS A 28 -2.87 -19.75 2.83
C HIS A 28 -1.95 -18.62 3.26
N ARG A 29 -1.94 -18.29 4.56
CA ARG A 29 -1.14 -17.19 5.10
C ARG A 29 0.34 -17.59 5.10
N SER A 30 1.04 -17.36 3.99
CA SER A 30 2.50 -17.39 3.98
C SER A 30 3.03 -16.26 4.86
N HIS A 31 3.98 -16.57 5.75
CA HIS A 31 4.66 -15.55 6.54
C HIS A 31 5.44 -14.58 5.64
N ALA A 32 5.56 -13.32 6.08
CA ALA A 32 6.37 -12.33 5.39
C ALA A 32 7.84 -12.76 5.35
N LYS A 33 8.42 -12.83 4.15
CA LYS A 33 9.83 -13.18 3.96
C LYS A 33 10.71 -11.97 4.27
N ARG A 34 11.62 -12.10 5.25
CA ARG A 34 12.62 -11.06 5.54
C ARG A 34 13.77 -11.15 4.54
N LEU A 35 13.95 -10.12 3.72
CA LEU A 35 14.97 -10.07 2.67
C LEU A 35 16.34 -9.58 3.17
N ALA A 36 16.36 -8.70 4.18
CA ALA A 36 17.59 -8.14 4.74
C ALA A 36 17.46 -7.90 6.25
N LYS A 37 18.59 -7.95 6.97
CA LYS A 37 18.70 -7.51 8.36
C LYS A 37 19.11 -6.05 8.37
N THR A 38 18.30 -5.17 8.95
CA THR A 38 18.57 -3.72 8.98
C THR A 38 19.36 -3.25 10.20
N LYS A 39 19.41 -4.06 11.27
CA LYS A 39 20.15 -3.70 12.50
C LYS A 39 21.65 -3.64 12.23
N GLY A 40 22.26 -2.49 12.51
CA GLY A 40 23.69 -2.22 12.30
C GLY A 40 24.08 -1.88 10.86
N MET A 41 23.10 -1.69 9.97
CA MET A 41 23.34 -1.30 8.58
C MET A 41 23.69 0.20 8.51
N SER A 42 24.59 0.58 7.61
CA SER A 42 24.81 2.01 7.34
C SER A 42 23.57 2.63 6.72
N ARG A 43 23.43 3.95 6.85
CA ARG A 43 22.31 4.70 6.26
C ARG A 43 22.25 4.51 4.74
N GLU A 44 23.40 4.56 4.07
CA GLU A 44 23.52 4.40 2.63
C GLU A 44 23.11 3.00 2.19
N GLN A 45 23.62 1.97 2.88
CA GLN A 45 23.24 0.58 2.62
C GLN A 45 21.73 0.37 2.81
N TRP A 46 21.16 0.96 3.86
CA TRP A 46 19.72 0.89 4.12
C TRP A 46 18.91 1.56 3.02
N LEU A 47 19.33 2.74 2.55
CA LEU A 47 18.70 3.42 1.42
C LEU A 47 18.78 2.61 0.13
N GLN A 48 19.90 1.94 -0.15
CA GLN A 48 20.05 1.09 -1.33
C GLN A 48 19.09 -0.12 -1.28
N VAL A 49 19.00 -0.81 -0.14
CA VAL A 49 18.04 -1.91 0.03
C VAL A 49 16.60 -1.40 -0.07
N ARG A 50 16.30 -0.24 0.55
CA ARG A 50 14.95 0.37 0.52
C ARG A 50 14.50 0.77 -0.89
N LYS A 51 15.43 1.15 -1.77
CA LYS A 51 15.12 1.49 -3.18
C LYS A 51 14.59 0.29 -3.97
N GLN A 52 14.88 -0.94 -3.55
CA GLN A 52 14.48 -2.17 -4.26
C GLN A 52 13.02 -2.58 -4.05
N GLY A 53 12.27 -1.91 -3.17
CA GLY A 53 10.87 -2.23 -2.89
C GLY A 53 10.02 -1.00 -2.62
N ILE A 54 8.74 -1.21 -2.35
CA ILE A 54 7.78 -0.17 -1.96
C ILE A 54 7.68 -0.15 -0.44
N GLY A 55 8.10 0.96 0.18
CA GLY A 55 7.96 1.19 1.61
C GLY A 55 6.64 1.86 1.99
N SER A 56 6.41 2.04 3.29
CA SER A 56 5.22 2.74 3.82
C SER A 56 5.07 4.17 3.28
N SER A 57 6.17 4.92 3.20
CA SER A 57 6.23 6.27 2.62
C SER A 57 5.80 6.27 1.14
N ASP A 58 6.20 5.23 0.41
CA ASP A 58 5.94 5.08 -1.01
C ASP A 58 4.50 4.65 -1.26
N ALA A 59 3.89 3.93 -0.31
CA ALA A 59 2.51 3.45 -0.43
C ALA A 59 1.51 4.60 -0.59
N ALA A 60 1.67 5.70 0.15
CA ALA A 60 0.81 6.87 0.00
C ALA A 60 0.94 7.49 -1.41
N ALA A 61 2.17 7.58 -1.93
CA ALA A 61 2.41 8.09 -3.29
C ALA A 61 1.86 7.13 -4.35
N ALA A 62 2.04 5.83 -4.17
CA ALA A 62 1.49 4.79 -5.04
C ALA A 62 -0.05 4.80 -5.09
N CYS A 63 -0.70 5.16 -3.98
CA CYS A 63 -2.15 5.35 -3.91
C CYS A 63 -2.62 6.73 -4.39
N GLY A 64 -1.71 7.64 -4.80
CA GLY A 64 -2.05 9.00 -5.20
C GLY A 64 -2.51 9.92 -4.07
N LEU A 65 -2.19 9.57 -2.81
CA LEU A 65 -2.60 10.30 -1.60
C LEU A 65 -1.49 11.18 -1.02
N ASN A 66 -0.28 11.11 -1.58
CA ASN A 66 0.86 11.89 -1.11
C ASN A 66 0.88 13.29 -1.78
N PRO A 67 0.77 14.39 -1.01
CA PRO A 67 0.83 15.75 -1.58
C PRO A 67 2.23 16.17 -2.04
N HIS A 68 3.28 15.44 -1.63
CA HIS A 68 4.68 15.78 -1.89
C HIS A 68 5.33 14.94 -2.98
N MET A 69 4.70 13.87 -3.45
CA MET A 69 5.27 12.99 -4.47
C MET A 69 4.17 12.37 -5.33
N SER A 70 4.30 12.50 -6.65
CA SER A 70 3.35 11.89 -7.59
C SER A 70 3.63 10.41 -7.84
N MET A 71 2.62 9.68 -8.34
CA MET A 71 2.77 8.27 -8.75
C MET A 71 3.85 8.07 -9.83
N LEU A 72 3.91 8.99 -10.81
CA LEU A 72 4.91 8.95 -11.88
C LEU A 72 6.31 9.18 -11.32
N GLU A 73 6.46 10.15 -10.42
CA GLU A 73 7.72 10.46 -9.77
C GLU A 73 8.27 9.26 -8.99
N LEU A 74 7.40 8.60 -8.21
CA LEU A 74 7.73 7.35 -7.52
C LEU A 74 8.21 6.28 -8.51
N TRP A 75 7.50 6.09 -9.63
CA TRP A 75 7.88 5.13 -10.67
C TRP A 75 9.25 5.45 -11.28
N MET A 76 9.52 6.72 -11.59
CA MET A 76 10.81 7.15 -12.13
C MET A 76 11.95 6.87 -11.14
N ILE A 77 11.73 7.12 -9.84
CA ILE A 77 12.71 6.82 -8.79
C ILE A 77 12.97 5.32 -8.67
N LYS A 78 11.91 4.52 -8.55
CA LYS A 78 12.03 3.06 -8.30
C LYS A 78 12.59 2.31 -9.50
N THR A 79 12.44 2.86 -10.70
CA THR A 79 13.01 2.27 -11.92
C THR A 79 14.34 2.89 -12.34
N GLY A 80 14.95 3.74 -11.51
CA GLY A 80 16.28 4.31 -11.72
C GLY A 80 16.36 5.38 -12.82
N ARG A 81 15.21 5.90 -13.28
CA ARG A 81 15.13 6.98 -14.28
C ARG A 81 15.31 8.36 -13.68
N MET A 82 15.08 8.49 -12.38
CA MET A 82 15.29 9.71 -11.62
C MET A 82 16.01 9.39 -10.32
N GLN A 83 16.99 10.21 -9.95
CA GLN A 83 17.57 10.13 -8.62
C GLN A 83 16.71 10.92 -7.64
N THR A 84 16.40 10.30 -6.50
CA THR A 84 15.90 11.04 -5.35
C THR A 84 16.99 12.05 -4.95
N GLN A 85 16.62 13.31 -4.73
CA GLN A 85 17.54 14.23 -4.09
C GLN A 85 18.03 13.58 -2.77
N PRO A 86 19.32 13.73 -2.42
CA PRO A 86 19.78 13.37 -1.09
C PRO A 86 18.86 14.05 -0.07
N ASP A 87 18.74 13.50 1.14
CA ASP A 87 17.93 14.09 2.21
C ASP A 87 18.49 15.47 2.68
N GLN A 88 18.53 16.46 1.78
CA GLN A 88 18.76 17.87 2.03
C GLN A 88 17.89 18.38 3.19
N PRO A 89 16.60 17.99 3.35
CA PRO A 89 15.82 18.45 4.48
C PRO A 89 16.29 17.92 5.84
N THR A 90 17.22 16.97 5.95
CA THR A 90 17.81 16.59 7.25
C THR A 90 19.09 17.36 7.57
N GLN A 91 19.52 18.28 6.71
CA GLN A 91 20.70 19.12 6.97
C GLN A 91 20.31 20.55 7.36
N ASN A 92 19.05 20.93 7.17
CA ASN A 92 18.53 22.26 7.50
C ASN A 92 17.75 22.22 8.83
N SER A 93 18.19 22.99 9.82
CA SER A 93 17.56 23.11 11.14
C SER A 93 16.11 23.64 11.13
N TYR A 94 15.65 24.24 10.03
CA TYR A 94 14.26 24.68 9.86
C TYR A 94 13.32 23.58 9.35
N SER A 95 13.85 22.43 8.97
CA SER A 95 13.05 21.34 8.41
C SER A 95 12.39 20.50 9.52
N PRO A 96 11.08 20.19 9.42
CA PRO A 96 10.43 19.24 10.31
C PRO A 96 11.11 17.86 10.35
N LEU A 97 11.71 17.42 9.22
CA LEU A 97 12.41 16.15 9.14
C LEU A 97 13.72 16.15 9.95
N TYR A 98 14.40 17.30 10.05
CA TYR A 98 15.60 17.45 10.87
C TYR A 98 15.27 17.18 12.34
N TRP A 99 14.28 17.92 12.88
CA TRP A 99 13.90 17.76 14.28
C TRP A 99 13.26 16.42 14.59
N GLY A 100 12.52 15.83 13.65
CA GLY A 100 12.01 14.46 13.80
C GLY A 100 13.12 13.44 14.06
N ASN A 101 14.20 13.49 13.27
CA ASN A 101 15.34 12.59 13.43
C ASN A 101 16.15 12.85 14.72
N GLN A 102 16.32 14.13 15.10
CA GLN A 102 17.06 14.49 16.31
C GLN A 102 16.33 14.07 17.59
N LEU A 103 14.99 14.14 17.58
CA LEU A 103 14.17 13.87 18.76
C LEU A 103 13.74 12.41 18.88
N GLU A 104 13.83 11.60 17.82
CA GLU A 104 13.46 10.17 17.85
C GLU A 104 14.11 9.42 19.05
N PRO A 105 15.43 9.52 19.31
CA PRO A 105 16.04 8.76 20.42
C PRO A 105 15.58 9.22 21.80
N LEU A 106 15.12 10.47 21.93
CA LEU A 106 14.63 11.00 23.20
C LEU A 106 13.19 10.56 23.48
N ILE A 107 12.38 10.40 22.43
CA ILE A 107 10.94 10.10 22.54
C ILE A 107 10.67 8.59 22.49
N ALA A 108 11.50 7.82 21.78
CA ALA A 108 11.28 6.38 21.56
C ALA A 108 11.80 5.48 22.70
N ASN A 109 12.40 6.07 23.74
CA ASN A 109 12.88 5.38 24.94
C ASN A 109 11.83 5.41 26.06
#